data_AF-A0A6N2E6S3-F1
#
_entry.id   AF-A0A6N2E6S3-F1
#
_cell.length_a   1.000
_cell.length_b   1.000
_cell.length_c   1.000
_cell.angle_alpha   90.00
_cell.angle_beta   90.00
_cell.angle_gamma   90.00
#
_symmetry.space_group_name_H-M   'P 1'
#
loop_
_entity.id
_entity.type
_entity.pdbx_description
1 polymer ?
#
loop_
_entity_poly.entity_id
_entity_poly.type
_entity_poly.pdbx_seq_one_letter_code
_entity_poly.pdbx_strand_id
1 'polypeptide(L)'
;MRVAIRADASARIGSGHVMRCLTLAESLRARGAEVHFVCRAHAGHMAARIEAAGFAVTLLPAPPPVSAPVADADYAAWLGVPAETDAHQMIVALDGWRPDWLVVDHYALDARWQQELRPHCDRIMVIDDLADRDHDCDLLLDQNLVSELAGRYDGCVSSHCGRLLGPDYALLQPRYAELHPRTPPRTGRIQRIFVFFGMVDDANLTGRTIAAFLALERPDIGLDVVIDPESAHAAALREQATAHAHIILHGPLPSLARLMMKADLAIGAGGATSWERCCLGLPSLVVTLAENQTPIAAALDRQGCIRWLGHRDTVSEDMLTSALQEILKTGPASEMSRRCLALVDGRGTDRVAGIMALRHETRLTARLARVDDEALILRWANDPLARRNAFNPAAIDPDGHRAWFHKRLRDPDGCRIYIVETEHGLPIGQVRFELSDDGWTIDYALDASVRGQKLGANLLQSALHAFRRSMRGALVFGRVKADNRPSRNVFERLGFTAEAGGGQLVYRRLL
;
A
#
# COMPACT_ATOMS: atom_id res chain seq x y z
N MET A 1 15.76 -11.30 10.61
CA MET A 1 14.28 -11.39 10.70
C MET A 1 13.84 -12.52 9.79
N ARG A 2 12.92 -13.38 10.24
CA ARG A 2 12.35 -14.49 9.49
C ARG A 2 10.92 -14.16 9.10
N VAL A 3 10.57 -14.35 7.83
CA VAL A 3 9.25 -14.01 7.30
C VAL A 3 8.69 -15.19 6.51
N ALA A 4 7.55 -15.73 6.95
CA ALA A 4 6.76 -16.67 6.17
C ALA A 4 5.74 -15.89 5.33
N ILE A 5 5.52 -16.29 4.08
CA ILE A 5 4.50 -15.69 3.22
C ILE A 5 3.56 -16.77 2.70
N ARG A 6 2.27 -16.68 3.06
CA ARG A 6 1.18 -17.51 2.54
C ARG A 6 0.45 -16.76 1.44
N ALA A 7 0.70 -17.14 0.19
CA ALA A 7 0.04 -16.57 -0.99
C ALA A 7 -0.05 -17.62 -2.10
N ASP A 8 -1.10 -17.57 -2.93
CA ASP A 8 -1.29 -18.48 -4.05
C ASP A 8 -1.36 -17.74 -5.39
N ALA A 9 -1.00 -18.48 -6.43
CA ALA A 9 -1.26 -18.12 -7.82
C ALA A 9 -1.75 -19.37 -8.55
N SER A 10 -2.60 -19.17 -9.54
CA SER A 10 -3.10 -20.22 -10.43
C SER A 10 -3.62 -19.60 -11.71
N ALA A 11 -3.98 -20.42 -12.69
CA ALA A 11 -4.65 -19.94 -13.91
C ALA A 11 -5.94 -19.15 -13.59
N ARG A 12 -6.58 -19.44 -12.46
CA ARG A 12 -7.84 -18.79 -12.03
C ARG A 12 -7.62 -17.61 -11.08
N ILE A 13 -6.75 -17.78 -10.08
CA ILE A 13 -6.42 -16.73 -9.08
C ILE A 13 -5.63 -15.59 -9.77
N GLY A 14 -4.92 -15.92 -10.85
CA GLY A 14 -3.94 -15.05 -11.47
C GLY A 14 -2.65 -14.98 -10.65
N SER A 15 -1.75 -14.08 -11.06
CA SER A 15 -0.42 -13.92 -10.46
C SER A 15 -0.32 -12.80 -9.42
N GLY A 16 -1.39 -12.05 -9.20
CA GLY A 16 -1.37 -10.78 -8.46
C GLY A 16 -0.79 -10.89 -7.05
N HIS A 17 -1.32 -11.84 -6.26
CA HIS A 17 -0.91 -12.09 -4.87
C HIS A 17 0.58 -12.44 -4.77
N VAL A 18 1.04 -13.43 -5.54
CA VAL A 18 2.45 -13.85 -5.54
C VAL A 18 3.38 -12.71 -6.02
N MET A 19 3.00 -11.95 -7.05
CA MET A 19 3.86 -10.88 -7.57
C MET A 19 4.02 -9.70 -6.61
N ARG A 20 2.95 -9.29 -5.91
CA ARG A 20 3.05 -8.24 -4.88
C ARG A 20 3.81 -8.73 -3.65
N CYS A 21 3.61 -10.00 -3.28
CA CYS A 21 4.38 -10.64 -2.21
C CYS A 21 5.87 -10.79 -2.54
N LEU A 22 6.23 -11.12 -3.78
CA LEU A 22 7.63 -11.16 -4.24
C LEU A 22 8.29 -9.79 -4.13
N THR A 23 7.55 -8.73 -4.50
CA THR A 23 8.03 -7.34 -4.37
C THR A 23 8.33 -6.98 -2.92
N LEU A 24 7.45 -7.36 -1.99
CA LEU A 24 7.69 -7.21 -0.55
C LEU A 24 8.88 -8.05 -0.07
N ALA A 25 8.96 -9.32 -0.49
CA ALA A 25 10.02 -10.24 -0.13
C ALA A 25 11.41 -9.73 -0.56
N GLU A 26 11.54 -9.16 -1.75
CA GLU A 26 12.78 -8.54 -2.24
C GLU A 26 13.22 -7.37 -1.35
N SER A 27 12.28 -6.51 -0.97
CA SER A 27 12.53 -5.37 -0.08
C SER A 27 12.92 -5.81 1.34
N LEU A 28 12.31 -6.88 1.85
CA LEU A 28 12.64 -7.48 3.15
C LEU A 28 14.02 -8.15 3.12
N ARG A 29 14.34 -8.90 2.06
CA ARG A 29 15.66 -9.53 1.87
C ARG A 29 16.77 -8.48 1.78
N ALA A 30 16.53 -7.35 1.12
CA ALA A 30 17.48 -6.24 1.08
C ALA A 30 17.80 -5.66 2.48
N ARG A 31 16.93 -5.92 3.48
CA ARG A 31 17.12 -5.57 4.90
C ARG A 31 17.65 -6.74 5.74
N GLY A 32 18.14 -7.81 5.10
CA GLY A 32 18.66 -9.00 5.76
C GLY A 32 17.60 -9.95 6.32
N ALA A 33 16.36 -9.88 5.82
CA ALA A 33 15.35 -10.87 6.17
C ALA A 33 15.56 -12.19 5.42
N GLU A 34 15.33 -13.29 6.12
CA GLU A 34 15.16 -14.62 5.56
C GLU A 34 13.66 -14.78 5.24
N VAL A 35 13.33 -15.01 3.97
CA VAL A 35 11.93 -15.09 3.50
C VAL A 35 11.65 -16.48 2.93
N HIS A 36 10.54 -17.07 3.37
CA HIS A 36 10.07 -18.39 2.95
C HIS A 36 8.62 -18.30 2.47
N PHE A 37 8.34 -18.77 1.27
CA PHE A 37 6.98 -18.84 0.73
C PHE A 37 6.34 -20.19 1.05
N VAL A 38 5.04 -20.16 1.32
CA VAL A 38 4.20 -21.35 1.38
C VAL A 38 3.04 -21.14 0.42
N CYS A 39 3.03 -21.93 -0.65
CA CYS A 39 2.05 -21.87 -1.72
C CYS A 39 1.37 -23.23 -1.84
N ARG A 40 0.12 -23.28 -2.27
CA ARG A 40 -0.54 -24.52 -2.64
C ARG A 40 -0.21 -24.89 -4.08
N ALA A 41 -0.05 -26.19 -4.34
CA ALA A 41 0.20 -26.75 -5.67
C ALA A 41 -1.06 -26.71 -6.57
N HIS A 42 -1.63 -25.52 -6.79
CA HIS A 42 -2.67 -25.31 -7.79
C HIS A 42 -2.11 -25.43 -9.22
N ALA A 43 -2.96 -25.77 -10.18
CA ALA A 43 -2.59 -25.68 -11.59
C ALA A 43 -2.22 -24.22 -11.96
N GLY A 44 -1.01 -24.01 -12.48
CA GLY A 44 -0.46 -22.68 -12.75
C GLY A 44 0.17 -21.98 -11.54
N HIS A 45 0.52 -22.71 -10.48
CA HIS A 45 1.28 -22.16 -9.36
C HIS A 45 2.62 -21.55 -9.81
N MET A 46 3.13 -20.60 -9.02
CA MET A 46 4.32 -19.80 -9.39
C MET A 46 5.59 -20.18 -8.60
N ALA A 47 5.70 -21.41 -8.11
CA ALA A 47 6.85 -21.85 -7.29
C ALA A 47 8.19 -21.66 -8.01
N ALA A 48 8.29 -22.10 -9.28
CA ALA A 48 9.50 -21.94 -10.08
C ALA A 48 9.90 -20.46 -10.25
N ARG A 49 8.93 -19.54 -10.30
CA ARG A 49 9.20 -18.09 -10.37
C ARG A 49 9.74 -17.56 -9.04
N ILE A 50 9.21 -18.04 -7.91
CA ILE A 50 9.66 -17.68 -6.55
C ILE A 50 11.09 -18.19 -6.33
N GLU A 51 11.38 -19.44 -6.70
CA GLU A 51 12.71 -20.04 -6.63
C GLU A 51 13.71 -19.30 -7.53
N ALA A 52 13.31 -18.95 -8.76
CA ALA A 52 14.13 -18.17 -9.68
C ALA A 52 14.42 -16.74 -9.16
N ALA A 53 13.56 -16.19 -8.30
CA ALA A 53 13.80 -14.94 -7.59
C ALA A 53 14.73 -15.11 -6.36
N GLY A 54 15.13 -16.34 -6.05
CA GLY A 54 16.06 -16.68 -4.96
C GLY A 54 15.40 -16.81 -3.60
N PHE A 55 14.13 -17.22 -3.54
CA PHE A 55 13.41 -17.46 -2.29
C PHE A 55 13.08 -18.94 -2.12
N ALA A 56 13.11 -19.41 -0.87
CA ALA A 56 12.63 -20.75 -0.53
C ALA A 56 11.11 -20.82 -0.68
N VAL A 57 10.60 -21.96 -1.13
CA VAL A 57 9.16 -22.21 -1.26
C VAL A 57 8.83 -23.63 -0.82
N THR A 58 7.79 -23.79 -0.01
CA THR A 58 7.17 -25.08 0.29
C THR A 58 5.83 -25.16 -0.41
N LEU A 59 5.61 -26.24 -1.16
CA LEU A 59 4.33 -26.51 -1.80
C LEU A 59 3.43 -27.34 -0.87
N LEU A 60 2.28 -26.79 -0.50
CA LEU A 60 1.18 -27.53 0.13
C LEU A 60 0.55 -28.49 -0.90
N PRO A 61 -0.05 -29.61 -0.45
CA PRO A 61 -0.67 -30.60 -1.33
C PRO A 61 -1.65 -29.98 -2.33
N ALA A 62 -1.65 -30.50 -3.56
CA ALA A 62 -2.60 -30.09 -4.58
C ALA A 62 -4.05 -30.34 -4.09
N PRO A 63 -4.98 -29.42 -4.38
CA PRO A 63 -6.39 -29.63 -4.03
C PRO A 63 -6.98 -30.80 -4.84
N PRO A 64 -8.05 -31.45 -4.32
CA PRO A 64 -8.77 -32.46 -5.08
C PRO A 64 -9.36 -31.86 -6.38
N PRO A 65 -9.56 -32.68 -7.43
CA PRO A 65 -10.18 -32.22 -8.67
C PRO A 65 -11.59 -31.66 -8.40
N VAL A 66 -11.87 -30.44 -8.86
CA VAL A 66 -13.19 -29.83 -8.72
C VAL A 66 -14.09 -30.31 -9.85
N SER A 67 -15.26 -30.85 -9.52
CA SER A 67 -16.20 -31.44 -10.48
C SER A 67 -17.18 -30.43 -11.10
N ALA A 68 -17.17 -29.17 -10.68
CA ALA A 68 -18.08 -28.12 -11.17
C ALA A 68 -17.35 -26.77 -11.34
N PRO A 69 -17.78 -25.93 -12.29
CA PRO A 69 -17.32 -24.55 -12.38
C PRO A 69 -17.74 -23.79 -11.13
N VAL A 70 -16.78 -23.11 -10.51
CA VAL A 70 -17.01 -22.30 -9.32
C VAL A 70 -17.09 -20.83 -9.75
N ALA A 71 -18.04 -20.08 -9.20
CA ALA A 71 -18.20 -18.65 -9.48
C ALA A 71 -16.96 -17.84 -9.04
N ASP A 72 -16.61 -16.78 -9.77
CA ASP A 72 -15.42 -15.96 -9.50
C ASP A 72 -15.42 -15.31 -8.10
N ALA A 73 -16.61 -15.03 -7.55
CA ALA A 73 -16.76 -14.45 -6.20
C ALA A 73 -16.70 -15.48 -5.05
N ASP A 74 -16.59 -16.78 -5.35
CA ASP A 74 -16.41 -17.82 -4.33
C ASP A 74 -14.92 -17.99 -4.00
N TYR A 75 -14.41 -17.08 -3.17
CA TYR A 75 -13.01 -17.07 -2.74
C TYR A 75 -12.65 -18.28 -1.89
N ALA A 76 -13.60 -18.89 -1.17
CA ALA A 76 -13.33 -20.09 -0.38
C ALA A 76 -12.86 -21.24 -1.29
N ALA A 77 -13.48 -21.39 -2.46
CA ALA A 77 -13.04 -22.36 -3.46
C ALA A 77 -11.67 -22.05 -4.06
N TRP A 78 -11.18 -20.80 -4.00
CA TRP A 78 -9.83 -20.47 -4.48
C TRP A 78 -8.75 -21.12 -3.60
N LEU A 79 -9.02 -21.34 -2.31
CA LEU A 79 -8.10 -22.04 -1.40
C LEU A 79 -7.93 -23.52 -1.76
N GLY A 80 -8.93 -24.11 -2.43
CA GLY A 80 -8.94 -25.50 -2.91
C GLY A 80 -9.14 -26.57 -1.83
N VAL A 81 -9.06 -26.23 -0.55
CA VAL A 81 -9.34 -27.10 0.60
C VAL A 81 -10.03 -26.30 1.71
N PRO A 82 -10.66 -26.95 2.72
CA PRO A 82 -11.15 -26.24 3.90
C PRO A 82 -10.04 -25.46 4.61
N ALA A 83 -10.37 -24.30 5.18
CA ALA A 83 -9.40 -23.41 5.82
C ALA A 83 -8.62 -24.10 6.96
N GLU A 84 -9.28 -24.95 7.74
CA GLU A 84 -8.67 -25.73 8.82
C GLU A 84 -7.63 -26.72 8.28
N THR A 85 -7.88 -27.28 7.09
CA THR A 85 -6.92 -28.16 6.42
C THR A 85 -5.71 -27.35 5.93
N ASP A 86 -5.93 -26.16 5.38
CA ASP A 86 -4.84 -25.27 4.98
C ASP A 86 -4.00 -24.84 6.19
N ALA A 87 -4.63 -24.47 7.31
CA ALA A 87 -3.96 -24.08 8.55
C ALA A 87 -3.07 -25.21 9.07
N HIS A 88 -3.60 -26.43 9.18
CA HIS A 88 -2.82 -27.60 9.59
C HIS A 88 -1.64 -27.86 8.66
N GLN A 89 -1.86 -27.78 7.34
CA GLN A 89 -0.79 -27.97 6.35
C GLN A 89 0.27 -26.87 6.40
N MET A 90 -0.14 -25.62 6.66
CA MET A 90 0.75 -24.49 6.88
C MET A 90 1.62 -24.71 8.13
N ILE A 91 1.02 -25.14 9.25
CA ILE A 91 1.75 -25.45 10.49
C ILE A 91 2.79 -26.55 10.27
N VAL A 92 2.42 -27.60 9.54
CA VAL A 92 3.37 -28.66 9.16
C VAL A 92 4.47 -28.14 8.25
N ALA A 93 4.13 -27.28 7.27
CA ALA A 93 5.10 -26.69 6.35
C ALA A 93 6.09 -25.73 7.04
N LEU A 94 5.71 -25.13 8.17
CA LEU A 94 6.63 -24.36 8.99
C LEU A 94 7.65 -25.25 9.71
N ASP A 95 7.36 -26.53 9.99
CA ASP A 95 8.30 -27.50 10.60
C ASP A 95 9.09 -26.95 11.82
N GLY A 96 8.39 -26.25 12.71
CA GLY A 96 9.01 -25.61 13.89
C GLY A 96 9.81 -24.34 13.60
N TRP A 97 9.98 -23.95 12.33
CA TRP A 97 10.48 -22.64 11.93
C TRP A 97 9.44 -21.57 12.30
N ARG A 98 9.73 -20.81 13.37
CA ARG A 98 8.86 -19.78 13.92
C ARG A 98 9.23 -18.41 13.32
N PRO A 99 8.46 -17.86 12.37
CA PRO A 99 8.77 -16.56 11.76
C PRO A 99 8.48 -15.39 12.71
N ASP A 100 9.28 -14.32 12.59
CA ASP A 100 8.98 -13.02 13.22
C ASP A 100 7.66 -12.45 12.63
N TRP A 101 7.42 -12.68 11.34
CA TRP A 101 6.21 -12.26 10.62
C TRP A 101 5.65 -13.37 9.74
N LEU A 102 4.35 -13.66 9.87
CA LEU A 102 3.56 -14.39 8.89
C LEU A 102 2.77 -13.39 8.04
N VAL A 103 3.11 -13.26 6.76
CA VAL A 103 2.36 -12.46 5.79
C VAL A 103 1.32 -13.35 5.12
N VAL A 104 0.07 -12.92 5.14
CA VAL A 104 -1.07 -13.63 4.56
C VAL A 104 -1.67 -12.78 3.45
N ASP A 105 -1.72 -13.34 2.24
CA ASP A 105 -2.28 -12.68 1.07
C ASP A 105 -3.18 -13.66 0.31
N HIS A 106 -4.39 -13.88 0.85
CA HIS A 106 -5.36 -14.81 0.29
C HIS A 106 -6.79 -14.46 0.74
N TYR A 107 -7.73 -14.41 -0.22
CA TYR A 107 -9.12 -13.97 0.05
C TYR A 107 -9.94 -14.92 0.93
N ALA A 108 -9.59 -16.21 0.94
CA ALA A 108 -10.29 -17.20 1.77
C ALA A 108 -9.87 -17.23 3.26
N LEU A 109 -8.78 -16.56 3.63
CA LEU A 109 -8.18 -16.72 4.97
C LEU A 109 -8.62 -15.58 5.89
N ASP A 110 -9.32 -15.93 6.97
CA ASP A 110 -9.94 -15.02 7.92
C ASP A 110 -9.32 -15.13 9.33
N ALA A 111 -9.93 -14.46 10.31
CA ALA A 111 -9.50 -14.48 11.71
C ALA A 111 -9.41 -15.89 12.31
N ARG A 112 -10.23 -16.86 11.89
CA ARG A 112 -10.21 -18.22 12.45
C ARG A 112 -8.92 -18.93 12.07
N TRP A 113 -8.57 -18.88 10.78
CA TRP A 113 -7.30 -19.40 10.29
C TRP A 113 -6.11 -18.70 10.96
N GLN A 114 -6.18 -17.38 11.12
CA GLN A 114 -5.10 -16.59 11.72
C GLN A 114 -4.88 -16.94 13.20
N GLN A 115 -5.96 -17.21 13.95
CA GLN A 115 -5.88 -17.66 15.36
C GLN A 115 -5.23 -19.03 15.51
N GLU A 116 -5.42 -19.95 14.57
CA GLU A 116 -4.73 -21.25 14.56
C GLU A 116 -3.21 -21.08 14.36
N LEU A 117 -2.78 -20.07 13.61
CA LEU A 117 -1.37 -19.80 13.30
C LEU A 117 -0.68 -18.89 14.32
N ARG A 118 -1.42 -18.15 15.17
CA ARG A 118 -0.88 -17.28 16.23
C ARG A 118 0.19 -17.94 17.11
N PRO A 119 0.05 -19.21 17.57
CA PRO A 119 1.09 -19.87 18.36
C PRO A 119 2.41 -20.12 17.61
N HIS A 120 2.34 -20.15 16.27
CA HIS A 120 3.44 -20.57 15.39
C HIS A 120 4.22 -19.41 14.76
N CYS A 121 3.87 -18.16 15.08
CA CYS A 121 4.58 -16.95 14.63
C CYS A 121 4.62 -15.90 15.76
N ASP A 122 5.42 -14.84 15.60
CA ASP A 122 5.40 -13.71 16.53
C ASP A 122 4.35 -12.66 16.15
N ARG A 123 4.21 -12.40 14.84
CA ARG A 123 3.26 -11.42 14.32
C ARG A 123 2.63 -11.87 13.01
N ILE A 124 1.43 -11.39 12.74
CA ILE A 124 0.70 -11.64 11.50
C ILE A 124 0.47 -10.31 10.77
N MET A 125 0.85 -10.28 9.49
CA MET A 125 0.48 -9.21 8.57
C MET A 125 -0.51 -9.76 7.54
N VAL A 126 -1.61 -9.06 7.30
CA VAL A 126 -2.60 -9.42 6.28
C VAL A 126 -2.60 -8.39 5.17
N ILE A 127 -2.58 -8.85 3.92
CA ILE A 127 -2.88 -8.03 2.74
C ILE A 127 -4.34 -8.31 2.38
N ASP A 128 -5.20 -7.31 2.55
CA ASP A 128 -6.61 -7.41 2.21
C ASP A 128 -7.08 -6.18 1.44
N ASP A 129 -7.97 -6.40 0.48
CA ASP A 129 -8.61 -5.33 -0.29
C ASP A 129 -10.12 -5.51 -0.46
N LEU A 130 -10.72 -6.42 0.30
CA LEU A 130 -12.16 -6.70 0.28
C LEU A 130 -12.87 -6.01 1.45
N ALA A 131 -12.28 -6.04 2.65
CA ALA A 131 -12.87 -5.56 3.89
C ALA A 131 -14.23 -6.19 4.22
N ASP A 132 -14.37 -7.49 3.94
CA ASP A 132 -15.61 -8.26 4.06
C ASP A 132 -15.57 -9.33 5.15
N ARG A 133 -14.46 -9.41 5.90
CA ARG A 133 -14.24 -10.42 6.94
C ARG A 133 -13.36 -9.89 8.07
N ASP A 134 -13.46 -10.56 9.21
CA ASP A 134 -12.62 -10.27 10.38
C ASP A 134 -11.19 -10.80 10.19
N HIS A 135 -10.23 -10.07 10.75
CA HIS A 135 -8.83 -10.47 10.80
C HIS A 135 -8.25 -10.33 12.22
N ASP A 136 -7.60 -11.40 12.68
CA ASP A 136 -6.70 -11.42 13.83
C ASP A 136 -5.25 -11.21 13.36
N CYS A 137 -4.88 -9.94 13.15
CA CYS A 137 -3.54 -9.56 12.70
C CYS A 137 -2.98 -8.36 13.47
N ASP A 138 -1.65 -8.20 13.39
CA ASP A 138 -0.92 -7.10 14.01
C ASP A 138 -0.73 -5.93 13.03
N LEU A 139 -0.75 -6.21 11.73
CA LEU A 139 -0.61 -5.23 10.66
C LEU A 139 -1.52 -5.60 9.48
N LEU A 140 -2.38 -4.70 9.05
CA LEU A 140 -3.19 -4.84 7.85
C LEU A 140 -2.71 -3.89 6.78
N LEU A 141 -2.55 -4.39 5.56
CA LEU A 141 -2.22 -3.62 4.36
C LEU A 141 -3.39 -3.69 3.38
N ASP A 142 -3.97 -2.53 3.09
CA ASP A 142 -4.85 -2.33 1.93
C ASP A 142 -4.22 -1.24 1.08
N GLN A 143 -3.58 -1.63 -0.01
CA GLN A 143 -2.89 -0.71 -0.90
C GLN A 143 -3.83 0.11 -1.80
N ASN A 144 -5.13 -0.17 -1.78
CA ASN A 144 -6.04 0.39 -2.76
C ASN A 144 -6.68 1.70 -2.30
N LEU A 145 -7.15 2.47 -3.29
CA LEU A 145 -7.92 3.69 -3.07
C LEU A 145 -9.40 3.36 -3.21
N VAL A 146 -10.19 3.58 -2.16
CA VAL A 146 -11.65 3.51 -2.20
C VAL A 146 -12.26 4.68 -1.42
N SER A 147 -13.57 4.88 -1.55
CA SER A 147 -14.29 5.83 -0.70
C SER A 147 -14.22 5.38 0.77
N GLU A 148 -14.16 6.33 1.71
CA GLU A 148 -14.19 6.06 3.16
C GLU A 148 -13.08 5.15 3.70
N LEU A 149 -11.94 5.09 3.00
CA LEU A 149 -10.82 4.22 3.31
C LEU A 149 -10.39 4.23 4.79
N ALA A 150 -10.44 5.37 5.47
CA ALA A 150 -10.01 5.50 6.87
C ALA A 150 -10.79 4.60 7.84
N GLY A 151 -12.10 4.42 7.61
CA GLY A 151 -12.99 3.60 8.45
C GLY A 151 -13.24 2.20 7.86
N ARG A 152 -12.65 1.87 6.71
CA ARG A 152 -12.96 0.66 5.94
C ARG A 152 -12.87 -0.65 6.73
N TYR A 153 -11.93 -0.72 7.67
CA TYR A 153 -11.68 -1.90 8.50
C TYR A 153 -12.15 -1.74 9.95
N ASP A 154 -13.03 -0.77 10.22
CA ASP A 154 -13.63 -0.65 11.55
C ASP A 154 -14.52 -1.86 11.85
N GLY A 155 -14.34 -2.45 13.03
CA GLY A 155 -14.99 -3.71 13.42
C GLY A 155 -14.28 -4.96 12.88
N CYS A 156 -13.63 -4.89 11.71
CA CYS A 156 -12.98 -6.06 11.08
C CYS A 156 -11.60 -6.39 11.68
N VAL A 157 -10.94 -5.43 12.34
CA VAL A 157 -9.65 -5.64 13.01
C VAL A 157 -9.64 -5.08 14.42
N SER A 158 -8.77 -5.64 15.27
CA SER A 158 -8.60 -5.14 16.63
C SER A 158 -8.09 -3.69 16.65
N SER A 159 -8.41 -2.96 17.72
CA SER A 159 -7.91 -1.58 17.91
C SER A 159 -6.38 -1.46 18.08
N HIS A 160 -5.68 -2.59 18.20
CA HIS A 160 -4.22 -2.65 18.29
C HIS A 160 -3.56 -2.98 16.94
N CYS A 161 -4.34 -3.37 15.92
CA CYS A 161 -3.85 -3.65 14.58
C CYS A 161 -3.36 -2.35 13.93
N GLY A 162 -2.11 -2.34 13.46
CA GLY A 162 -1.62 -1.30 12.57
C GLY A 162 -2.35 -1.36 11.23
N ARG A 163 -2.67 -0.22 10.62
CA ARG A 163 -3.36 -0.16 9.32
C ARG A 163 -2.55 0.66 8.33
N LEU A 164 -2.12 0.03 7.25
CA LEU A 164 -1.44 0.65 6.11
C LEU A 164 -2.43 0.75 4.98
N LEU A 165 -3.15 1.87 4.94
CA LEU A 165 -4.27 2.06 4.02
C LEU A 165 -3.90 3.08 2.94
N GLY A 166 -4.15 2.69 1.70
CA GLY A 166 -4.07 3.54 0.54
C GLY A 166 -2.81 3.34 -0.31
N PRO A 167 -2.76 4.04 -1.45
CA PRO A 167 -1.73 3.82 -2.45
C PRO A 167 -0.34 4.34 -2.04
N ASP A 168 -0.24 5.08 -0.93
CA ASP A 168 1.02 5.35 -0.22
C ASP A 168 1.80 4.08 0.10
N TYR A 169 1.10 2.94 0.25
CA TYR A 169 1.67 1.65 0.62
C TYR A 169 1.64 0.64 -0.55
N ALA A 170 1.40 1.09 -1.78
CA ALA A 170 1.39 0.22 -2.94
C ALA A 170 2.70 -0.56 -3.10
N LEU A 171 2.58 -1.89 -3.22
CA LEU A 171 3.70 -2.79 -3.36
C LEU A 171 4.22 -2.78 -4.81
N LEU A 172 5.02 -1.76 -5.13
CA LEU A 172 5.65 -1.58 -6.44
C LEU A 172 7.12 -1.99 -6.41
N GLN A 173 7.60 -2.50 -7.54
CA GLN A 173 9.01 -2.85 -7.69
C GLN A 173 9.90 -1.61 -7.50
N PRO A 174 11.13 -1.74 -6.95
CA PRO A 174 12.01 -0.60 -6.65
C PRO A 174 12.23 0.37 -7.82
N ARG A 175 12.28 -0.15 -9.06
CA ARG A 175 12.45 0.67 -10.27
C ARG A 175 11.37 1.75 -10.44
N TYR A 176 10.16 1.56 -9.92
CA TYR A 176 9.11 2.57 -10.01
C TYR A 176 9.45 3.77 -9.13
N ALA A 177 9.96 3.55 -7.91
CA ALA A 177 10.45 4.63 -7.05
C ALA A 177 11.66 5.35 -7.65
N GLU A 178 12.55 4.63 -8.35
CA GLU A 178 13.71 5.22 -9.04
C GLU A 178 13.29 6.09 -10.24
N LEU A 179 12.26 5.66 -10.97
CA LEU A 179 11.77 6.36 -12.17
C LEU A 179 10.83 7.51 -11.82
N HIS A 180 10.04 7.41 -10.75
CA HIS A 180 9.06 8.41 -10.33
C HIS A 180 9.59 9.86 -10.34
N PRO A 181 10.69 10.22 -9.63
CA PRO A 181 11.19 11.59 -9.61
C PRO A 181 11.79 12.06 -10.94
N ARG A 182 12.03 11.14 -11.89
CA ARG A 182 12.56 11.42 -13.23
C ARG A 182 11.45 11.54 -14.28
N THR A 183 10.19 11.39 -13.87
CA THR A 183 9.05 11.29 -14.77
C THR A 183 8.32 12.63 -14.84
N PRO A 184 8.41 13.39 -15.94
CA PRO A 184 7.63 14.60 -16.09
C PRO A 184 6.15 14.26 -16.33
N PRO A 185 5.21 15.15 -15.95
CA PRO A 185 3.82 15.02 -16.37
C PRO A 185 3.71 14.91 -17.90
N ARG A 186 2.83 14.04 -18.39
CA ARG A 186 2.55 13.92 -19.83
C ARG A 186 1.90 15.20 -20.35
N THR A 187 2.40 15.69 -21.47
CA THR A 187 1.95 16.91 -22.13
C THR A 187 2.01 16.70 -23.64
N GLY A 188 1.26 17.49 -24.40
CA GLY A 188 1.33 17.48 -25.87
C GLY A 188 0.38 16.47 -26.52
N ARG A 189 0.78 15.92 -27.68
CA ARG A 189 -0.04 14.96 -28.44
C ARG A 189 0.32 13.53 -28.04
N ILE A 190 -0.66 12.64 -28.06
CA ILE A 190 -0.44 11.21 -27.85
C ILE A 190 0.23 10.65 -29.12
N GLN A 191 1.43 10.11 -28.96
CA GLN A 191 2.22 9.44 -30.00
C GLN A 191 2.37 7.95 -29.72
N ARG A 192 2.20 7.53 -28.46
CA ARG A 192 2.34 6.13 -28.08
C ARG A 192 1.34 5.70 -27.03
N ILE A 193 0.64 4.61 -27.30
CA ILE A 193 -0.36 4.01 -26.42
C ILE A 193 0.17 2.67 -25.91
N PHE A 194 0.04 2.43 -24.62
CA PHE A 194 0.37 1.17 -23.96
C PHE A 194 -0.89 0.40 -23.58
N VAL A 195 -1.00 -0.87 -23.96
CA VAL A 195 -2.16 -1.73 -23.67
C VAL A 195 -1.74 -2.92 -22.81
N PHE A 196 -2.41 -3.07 -21.66
CA PHE A 196 -2.24 -4.23 -20.79
C PHE A 196 -3.44 -4.46 -19.87
N PHE A 197 -4.12 -5.60 -20.04
CA PHE A 197 -5.25 -6.02 -19.20
C PHE A 197 -4.87 -7.01 -18.09
N GLY A 198 -3.60 -7.39 -17.98
CA GLY A 198 -3.17 -8.45 -17.07
C GLY A 198 -2.89 -9.76 -17.81
N MET A 199 -2.62 -10.83 -17.06
CA MET A 199 -2.33 -12.15 -17.63
C MET A 199 -3.60 -12.90 -18.06
N VAL A 200 -4.73 -12.64 -17.39
CA VAL A 200 -6.02 -13.26 -17.69
C VAL A 200 -6.88 -12.23 -18.42
N ASP A 201 -7.16 -12.48 -19.70
CA ASP A 201 -8.01 -11.65 -20.56
C ASP A 201 -9.04 -12.51 -21.32
N ASP A 202 -9.86 -13.25 -20.57
CA ASP A 202 -10.83 -14.18 -21.15
C ASP A 202 -11.85 -13.48 -22.07
N ALA A 203 -12.18 -12.22 -21.75
CA ALA A 203 -13.11 -11.39 -22.51
C ALA A 203 -12.50 -10.78 -23.79
N ASN A 204 -11.22 -11.05 -24.09
CA ASN A 204 -10.48 -10.52 -25.24
C ASN A 204 -10.56 -8.98 -25.36
N LEU A 205 -10.45 -8.28 -24.24
CA LEU A 205 -10.44 -6.81 -24.22
C LEU A 205 -9.23 -6.26 -24.96
N THR A 206 -8.13 -7.01 -24.98
CA THR A 206 -6.94 -6.69 -25.76
C THR A 206 -7.27 -6.65 -27.26
N GLY A 207 -7.94 -7.67 -27.80
CA GLY A 207 -8.33 -7.70 -29.21
C GLY A 207 -9.33 -6.61 -29.58
N ARG A 208 -10.31 -6.35 -28.69
CA ARG A 208 -11.24 -5.22 -28.85
C ARG A 208 -10.53 -3.87 -28.87
N THR A 209 -9.50 -3.70 -28.03
CA THR A 209 -8.70 -2.47 -27.99
C THR A 209 -7.87 -2.29 -29.25
N ILE A 210 -7.28 -3.38 -29.79
CA ILE A 210 -6.57 -3.34 -31.07
C ILE A 210 -7.54 -2.96 -32.20
N ALA A 211 -8.71 -3.58 -32.27
CA ALA A 211 -9.73 -3.27 -33.28
C ALA A 211 -10.18 -1.79 -33.19
N ALA A 212 -10.52 -1.32 -31.99
CA ALA A 212 -10.87 0.08 -31.74
C ALA A 212 -9.75 1.06 -32.14
N PHE A 213 -8.49 0.71 -31.88
CA PHE A 213 -7.33 1.50 -32.28
C PHE A 213 -7.17 1.56 -33.80
N LEU A 214 -7.31 0.43 -34.50
CA LEU A 214 -7.22 0.36 -35.96
C LEU A 214 -8.32 1.19 -36.65
N ALA A 215 -9.53 1.21 -36.09
CA ALA A 215 -10.64 2.01 -36.58
C ALA A 215 -10.40 3.53 -36.52
N LEU A 216 -9.37 3.99 -35.80
CA LEU A 216 -8.99 5.41 -35.76
C LEU A 216 -8.22 5.86 -37.01
N GLU A 217 -7.61 4.93 -37.75
CA GLU A 217 -6.76 5.22 -38.92
C GLU A 217 -5.62 6.22 -38.61
N ARG A 218 -4.93 6.01 -37.48
CA ARG A 218 -3.84 6.89 -36.99
C ARG A 218 -2.46 6.22 -37.05
N PRO A 219 -1.84 6.10 -38.24
CA PRO A 219 -0.53 5.45 -38.40
C PRO A 219 0.63 6.21 -37.74
N ASP A 220 0.40 7.47 -37.33
CA ASP A 220 1.35 8.29 -36.59
C ASP A 220 1.42 7.96 -35.09
N ILE A 221 0.54 7.08 -34.59
CA ILE A 221 0.50 6.63 -33.20
C ILE A 221 1.01 5.19 -33.12
N GLY A 222 1.98 4.93 -32.24
CA GLY A 222 2.43 3.57 -31.94
C GLY A 222 1.60 2.90 -30.86
N LEU A 223 1.39 1.58 -30.97
CA LEU A 223 0.69 0.77 -29.97
C LEU A 223 1.64 -0.32 -29.43
N ASP A 224 1.96 -0.28 -28.14
CA ASP A 224 2.63 -1.39 -27.46
C ASP A 224 1.59 -2.21 -26.70
N VAL A 225 1.45 -3.50 -27.05
CA VAL A 225 0.50 -4.41 -26.42
C VAL A 225 1.25 -5.54 -25.73
N VAL A 226 1.05 -5.72 -24.44
CA VAL A 226 1.62 -6.87 -23.71
C VAL A 226 0.57 -7.97 -23.65
N ILE A 227 0.93 -9.16 -24.11
CA ILE A 227 0.05 -10.33 -24.16
C ILE A 227 0.71 -11.53 -23.49
N ASP A 228 -0.12 -12.41 -22.94
CA ASP A 228 0.31 -13.76 -22.58
C ASP A 228 0.40 -14.62 -23.85
N PRO A 229 1.58 -15.16 -24.23
CA PRO A 229 1.71 -16.02 -25.39
C PRO A 229 0.91 -17.33 -25.27
N GLU A 230 0.54 -17.74 -24.06
CA GLU A 230 -0.28 -18.93 -23.77
C GLU A 230 -1.78 -18.62 -23.72
N SER A 231 -2.19 -17.35 -23.85
CA SER A 231 -3.60 -16.97 -23.92
C SER A 231 -4.32 -17.65 -25.08
N ALA A 232 -5.58 -18.04 -24.86
CA ALA A 232 -6.46 -18.55 -25.90
C ALA A 232 -6.61 -17.59 -27.10
N HIS A 233 -6.41 -16.29 -26.88
CA HIS A 233 -6.55 -15.26 -27.91
C HIS A 233 -5.23 -14.92 -28.63
N ALA A 234 -4.08 -15.49 -28.21
CA ALA A 234 -2.76 -15.07 -28.67
C ALA A 234 -2.57 -15.17 -30.20
N ALA A 235 -3.12 -16.20 -30.84
CA ALA A 235 -3.04 -16.36 -32.30
C ALA A 235 -3.81 -15.25 -33.05
N ALA A 236 -5.05 -14.98 -32.62
CA ALA A 236 -5.89 -13.93 -33.21
C ALA A 236 -5.28 -12.53 -33.00
N LEU A 237 -4.69 -12.27 -31.82
CA LEU A 237 -4.00 -11.01 -31.55
C LEU A 237 -2.79 -10.79 -32.45
N ARG A 238 -2.01 -11.85 -32.72
CA ARG A 238 -0.89 -11.79 -33.68
C ARG A 238 -1.38 -11.47 -35.09
N GLU A 239 -2.45 -12.09 -35.54
CA GLU A 239 -3.06 -11.81 -36.84
C GLU A 239 -3.51 -10.35 -36.95
N GLN A 240 -4.24 -9.83 -35.95
CA GLN A 240 -4.66 -8.43 -35.87
C GLN A 240 -3.49 -7.44 -35.94
N ALA A 241 -2.34 -7.77 -35.34
CA ALA A 241 -1.17 -6.90 -35.32
C ALA A 241 -0.30 -7.00 -36.59
N THR A 242 -0.25 -8.16 -37.25
CA THR A 242 0.74 -8.47 -38.32
C THR A 242 0.62 -7.53 -39.53
N ALA A 243 -0.58 -7.03 -39.82
CA ALA A 243 -0.82 -6.12 -40.93
C ALA A 243 -0.37 -4.66 -40.65
N HIS A 244 0.08 -4.34 -39.43
CA HIS A 244 0.26 -2.96 -38.99
C HIS A 244 1.61 -2.73 -38.29
N ALA A 245 2.55 -2.12 -39.03
CA ALA A 245 3.94 -1.89 -38.57
C ALA A 245 4.10 -1.04 -37.29
N HIS A 246 3.05 -0.34 -36.86
CA HIS A 246 3.04 0.51 -35.67
C HIS A 246 2.47 -0.19 -34.42
N ILE A 247 2.02 -1.45 -34.54
CA ILE A 247 1.58 -2.28 -33.42
C ILE A 247 2.69 -3.26 -33.06
N ILE A 248 3.15 -3.21 -31.81
CA ILE A 248 4.21 -4.09 -31.29
C ILE A 248 3.61 -4.95 -30.18
N LEU A 249 3.60 -6.26 -30.42
CA LEU A 249 3.25 -7.24 -29.41
C LEU A 249 4.48 -7.62 -28.58
N HIS A 250 4.33 -7.55 -27.27
CA HIS A 250 5.34 -7.95 -26.29
C HIS A 250 4.84 -9.18 -25.54
N GLY A 251 5.73 -10.16 -25.33
CA GLY A 251 5.46 -11.26 -24.42
C GLY A 251 5.62 -10.86 -22.95
N PRO A 252 5.77 -11.83 -22.03
CA PRO A 252 5.97 -11.55 -20.62
C PRO A 252 7.26 -10.74 -20.39
N LEU A 253 7.14 -9.66 -19.63
CA LEU A 253 8.25 -8.76 -19.31
C LEU A 253 8.57 -8.82 -17.83
N PRO A 254 9.85 -8.69 -17.43
CA PRO A 254 10.22 -8.60 -16.01
C PRO A 254 9.60 -7.37 -15.33
N SER A 255 9.33 -6.30 -16.10
CA SER A 255 8.45 -5.21 -15.67
C SER A 255 8.04 -4.25 -16.78
N LEU A 256 6.84 -3.68 -16.61
CA LEU A 256 6.13 -2.81 -17.56
C LEU A 256 6.60 -1.36 -17.56
N ALA A 257 7.28 -0.88 -16.50
CA ALA A 257 7.71 0.53 -16.38
C ALA A 257 8.40 1.12 -17.63
N ARG A 258 9.23 0.35 -18.38
CA ARG A 258 9.89 0.85 -19.60
C ARG A 258 8.89 1.20 -20.69
N LEU A 259 7.85 0.40 -20.86
CA LEU A 259 6.76 0.68 -21.81
C LEU A 259 5.92 1.86 -21.31
N MET A 260 5.57 1.87 -20.02
CA MET A 260 4.82 2.97 -19.39
C MET A 260 5.55 4.31 -19.46
N MET A 261 6.88 4.32 -19.33
CA MET A 261 7.70 5.54 -19.44
C MET A 261 7.70 6.12 -20.85
N LYS A 262 7.58 5.28 -21.89
CA LYS A 262 7.56 5.69 -23.29
C LYS A 262 6.16 6.08 -23.78
N ALA A 263 5.12 5.67 -23.07
CA ALA A 263 3.75 5.89 -23.46
C ALA A 263 3.23 7.25 -22.96
N ASP A 264 2.29 7.79 -23.73
CA ASP A 264 1.54 9.01 -23.40
C ASP A 264 0.15 8.69 -22.83
N LEU A 265 -0.37 7.51 -23.17
CA LEU A 265 -1.66 6.99 -22.75
C LEU A 265 -1.56 5.49 -22.49
N ALA A 266 -2.27 5.00 -21.48
CA ALA A 266 -2.50 3.59 -21.26
C ALA A 266 -3.97 3.21 -21.47
N ILE A 267 -4.20 1.95 -21.84
CA ILE A 267 -5.50 1.28 -21.79
C ILE A 267 -5.30 -0.03 -21.04
N GLY A 268 -6.09 -0.27 -20.00
CA GLY A 268 -5.90 -1.49 -19.21
C GLY A 268 -6.87 -1.71 -18.09
N ALA A 269 -6.58 -2.74 -17.29
CA ALA A 269 -7.42 -3.16 -16.19
C ALA A 269 -7.31 -2.25 -14.95
N GLY A 270 -8.36 -2.26 -14.11
CA GLY A 270 -8.45 -1.53 -12.83
C GLY A 270 -7.74 -2.20 -11.63
N GLY A 271 -6.85 -3.17 -11.87
CA GLY A 271 -6.12 -3.88 -10.81
C GLY A 271 -4.85 -3.18 -10.32
N ALA A 272 -3.90 -3.95 -9.76
CA ALA A 272 -2.65 -3.45 -9.18
C ALA A 272 -1.78 -2.61 -10.13
N THR A 273 -1.89 -2.84 -11.44
CA THR A 273 -1.20 -2.05 -12.48
C THR A 273 -1.64 -0.58 -12.51
N SER A 274 -2.79 -0.24 -11.92
CA SER A 274 -3.21 1.14 -11.72
C SER A 274 -2.18 1.93 -10.91
N TRP A 275 -1.61 1.32 -9.88
CA TRP A 275 -0.60 1.96 -9.02
C TRP A 275 0.72 2.20 -9.76
N GLU A 276 1.13 1.26 -10.61
CA GLU A 276 2.29 1.41 -11.49
C GLU A 276 2.11 2.57 -12.48
N ARG A 277 0.92 2.67 -13.10
CA ARG A 277 0.58 3.77 -14.03
C ARG A 277 0.54 5.10 -13.31
N CYS A 278 -0.10 5.16 -12.14
CA CYS A 278 -0.15 6.38 -11.34
C CYS A 278 1.26 6.83 -10.92
N CYS A 279 2.10 5.89 -10.48
CA CYS A 279 3.49 6.16 -10.08
C CYS A 279 4.32 6.82 -11.19
N LEU A 280 4.03 6.53 -12.45
CA LEU A 280 4.72 7.10 -13.61
C LEU A 280 3.90 8.19 -14.32
N GLY A 281 2.84 8.68 -13.67
CA GLY A 281 2.03 9.76 -14.21
C GLY A 281 1.35 9.43 -15.52
N LEU A 282 1.03 8.16 -15.81
CA LEU A 282 0.53 7.73 -17.12
C LEU A 282 -1.00 7.85 -17.18
N PRO A 283 -1.56 8.81 -17.94
CA PRO A 283 -3.00 8.90 -18.18
C PRO A 283 -3.55 7.57 -18.68
N SER A 284 -4.74 7.19 -18.23
CA SER A 284 -5.27 5.84 -18.47
C SER A 284 -6.75 5.83 -18.79
N LEU A 285 -7.14 5.09 -19.83
CA LEU A 285 -8.49 4.57 -20.00
C LEU A 285 -8.56 3.21 -19.29
N VAL A 286 -9.52 3.03 -18.40
CA VAL A 286 -9.58 1.84 -17.54
C VAL A 286 -10.89 1.09 -17.72
N VAL A 287 -10.81 -0.22 -17.81
CA VAL A 287 -11.94 -1.16 -17.76
C VAL A 287 -11.76 -2.07 -16.56
N THR A 288 -12.81 -2.31 -15.77
CA THR A 288 -12.73 -3.24 -14.64
C THR A 288 -13.03 -4.66 -15.11
N LEU A 289 -12.23 -5.63 -14.65
CA LEU A 289 -12.33 -7.04 -15.04
C LEU A 289 -13.10 -7.90 -14.05
N ALA A 290 -13.20 -7.42 -12.81
CA ALA A 290 -13.84 -8.11 -11.70
C ALA A 290 -14.49 -7.07 -10.78
N GLU A 291 -15.50 -7.52 -10.02
CA GLU A 291 -16.29 -6.65 -9.14
C GLU A 291 -15.45 -5.91 -8.09
N ASN A 292 -14.41 -6.57 -7.55
CA ASN A 292 -13.50 -5.97 -6.57
C ASN A 292 -12.67 -4.80 -7.13
N GLN A 293 -12.59 -4.62 -8.46
CA GLN A 293 -11.90 -3.49 -9.08
C GLN A 293 -12.80 -2.25 -9.24
N THR A 294 -14.12 -2.41 -9.21
CA THR A 294 -15.09 -1.34 -9.43
C THR A 294 -14.97 -0.18 -8.43
N PRO A 295 -14.91 -0.42 -7.10
CA PRO A 295 -14.72 0.66 -6.13
C PRO A 295 -13.42 1.44 -6.34
N ILE A 296 -12.36 0.74 -6.77
CA ILE A 296 -11.04 1.32 -7.00
C ILE A 296 -11.07 2.24 -8.22
N ALA A 297 -11.60 1.75 -9.34
CA ALA A 297 -11.71 2.53 -10.57
C ALA A 297 -12.61 3.75 -10.37
N ALA A 298 -13.74 3.60 -9.69
CA ALA A 298 -14.66 4.70 -9.38
C ALA A 298 -14.00 5.79 -8.51
N ALA A 299 -13.17 5.41 -7.53
CA ALA A 299 -12.45 6.37 -6.68
C ALA A 299 -11.35 7.12 -7.46
N LEU A 300 -10.57 6.41 -8.28
CA LEU A 300 -9.53 7.00 -9.13
C LEU A 300 -10.12 7.95 -10.19
N ASP A 301 -11.23 7.57 -10.81
CA ASP A 301 -11.94 8.38 -11.80
C ASP A 301 -12.49 9.67 -11.17
N ARG A 302 -13.10 9.57 -9.98
CA ARG A 302 -13.57 10.73 -9.20
C ARG A 302 -12.45 11.69 -8.82
N GLN A 303 -11.26 11.18 -8.54
CA GLN A 303 -10.08 12.01 -8.32
C GLN A 303 -9.46 12.54 -9.62
N GLY A 304 -9.96 12.10 -10.79
CA GLY A 304 -9.44 12.45 -12.10
C GLY A 304 -8.04 11.90 -12.39
N CYS A 305 -7.68 10.78 -11.76
CA CYS A 305 -6.42 10.07 -12.02
C CYS A 305 -6.52 9.13 -13.23
N ILE A 306 -7.73 8.67 -13.55
CA ILE A 306 -8.02 7.83 -14.72
C ILE A 306 -9.31 8.31 -15.37
N ARG A 307 -9.63 7.74 -16.53
CA ARG A 307 -10.99 7.71 -17.07
C ARG A 307 -11.51 6.27 -17.02
N TRP A 308 -12.50 6.00 -16.19
CA TRP A 308 -13.13 4.68 -16.09
C TRP A 308 -14.25 4.53 -17.12
N LEU A 309 -14.19 3.46 -17.93
CA LEU A 309 -15.12 3.21 -19.03
C LEU A 309 -16.27 2.27 -18.64
N GLY A 310 -16.18 1.59 -17.49
CA GLY A 310 -17.15 0.60 -17.01
C GLY A 310 -16.54 -0.78 -16.77
N HIS A 311 -17.42 -1.75 -16.53
CA HIS A 311 -17.07 -3.16 -16.34
C HIS A 311 -16.93 -3.89 -17.68
N ARG A 312 -16.08 -4.93 -17.75
CA ARG A 312 -15.80 -5.71 -18.96
C ARG A 312 -17.06 -6.19 -19.69
N ASP A 313 -18.14 -6.47 -18.96
CA ASP A 313 -19.40 -6.97 -19.51
C ASP A 313 -20.20 -5.90 -20.25
N THR A 314 -19.90 -4.62 -19.97
CA THR A 314 -20.61 -3.46 -20.55
C THR A 314 -19.79 -2.72 -21.60
N VAL A 315 -18.46 -2.85 -21.58
CA VAL A 315 -17.59 -2.09 -22.48
C VAL A 315 -17.52 -2.74 -23.86
N SER A 316 -18.07 -2.04 -24.85
CA SER A 316 -18.02 -2.43 -26.27
C SER A 316 -16.81 -1.83 -27.00
N GLU A 317 -16.55 -2.34 -28.21
CA GLU A 317 -15.55 -1.76 -29.11
C GLU A 317 -15.89 -0.29 -29.46
N ASP A 318 -17.15 0.02 -29.75
CA ASP A 318 -17.59 1.39 -30.05
C ASP A 318 -17.33 2.36 -28.88
N MET A 319 -17.52 1.91 -27.64
CA MET A 319 -17.20 2.70 -26.45
C MET A 319 -15.70 2.97 -26.36
N LEU A 320 -14.86 1.96 -26.61
CA LEU A 320 -13.40 2.11 -26.63
C LEU A 320 -12.97 3.08 -27.74
N THR A 321 -13.49 2.92 -28.95
CA THR A 321 -13.22 3.79 -30.11
C THR A 321 -13.61 5.23 -29.80
N SER A 322 -14.81 5.45 -29.24
CA SER A 322 -15.29 6.79 -28.89
C SER A 322 -14.41 7.45 -27.82
N ALA A 323 -14.04 6.70 -26.76
CA ALA A 323 -13.18 7.20 -25.70
C ALA A 323 -11.77 7.54 -26.20
N LEU A 324 -11.22 6.70 -27.10
CA LEU A 324 -9.96 6.93 -27.79
C LEU A 324 -10.01 8.19 -28.67
N GLN A 325 -11.04 8.34 -29.50
CA GLN A 325 -11.21 9.52 -30.34
C GLN A 325 -11.29 10.81 -29.51
N GLU A 326 -12.00 10.78 -28.39
CA GLU A 326 -12.12 11.93 -27.50
C GLU A 326 -10.77 12.31 -26.88
N ILE A 327 -10.07 11.35 -26.26
CA ILE A 327 -8.80 11.64 -25.58
C ILE A 327 -7.69 12.04 -26.56
N LEU A 328 -7.71 11.51 -27.79
CA LEU A 328 -6.78 11.94 -28.86
C LEU A 328 -7.04 13.37 -29.34
N LYS A 329 -8.29 13.85 -29.29
CA LYS A 329 -8.65 15.25 -29.61
C LYS A 329 -8.21 16.21 -28.51
N THR A 330 -8.41 15.85 -27.25
CA THR A 330 -8.05 16.70 -26.11
C THR A 330 -6.57 16.63 -25.74
N GLY A 331 -5.87 15.57 -26.16
CA GLY A 331 -4.53 15.22 -25.70
C GLY A 331 -4.55 14.49 -24.35
N PRO A 332 -3.39 14.00 -23.87
CA PRO A 332 -3.30 13.47 -22.51
C PRO A 332 -3.62 14.61 -21.55
N ALA A 333 -4.58 14.39 -20.65
CA ALA A 333 -4.91 15.37 -19.63
C ALA A 333 -3.68 15.58 -18.74
N SER A 334 -2.91 16.65 -18.97
CA SER A 334 -1.72 16.99 -18.18
C SER A 334 -2.04 17.03 -16.69
N GLU A 335 -3.26 17.43 -16.36
CA GLU A 335 -3.80 17.37 -15.01
C GLU A 335 -3.98 15.95 -14.47
N MET A 336 -4.52 15.01 -15.25
CA MET A 336 -4.61 13.58 -14.88
C MET A 336 -3.23 13.00 -14.58
N SER A 337 -2.24 13.35 -15.39
CA SER A 337 -0.85 12.93 -15.19
C SER A 337 -0.24 13.48 -13.90
N ARG A 338 -0.47 14.77 -13.58
CA ARG A 338 -0.02 15.37 -12.31
C ARG A 338 -0.67 14.72 -11.10
N ARG A 339 -1.98 14.46 -11.16
CA ARG A 339 -2.72 13.80 -10.08
C ARG A 339 -2.24 12.38 -9.83
N CYS A 340 -1.97 11.64 -10.91
CA CYS A 340 -1.33 10.33 -10.84
C CYS A 340 0.01 10.38 -10.08
N LEU A 341 0.92 11.29 -10.48
CA LEU A 341 2.23 11.46 -9.84
C LEU A 341 2.07 11.86 -8.36
N ALA A 342 1.11 12.72 -8.04
CA ALA A 342 0.87 13.13 -6.65
C ALA A 342 0.30 11.98 -5.79
N LEU A 343 -0.42 11.04 -6.39
CA LEU A 343 -1.10 9.96 -5.68
C LEU A 343 -0.16 8.81 -5.29
N VAL A 344 0.82 8.47 -6.13
CA VAL A 344 1.71 7.31 -5.92
C VAL A 344 3.16 7.69 -6.18
N ASP A 345 4.01 7.53 -5.19
CA ASP A 345 5.44 7.89 -5.28
C ASP A 345 6.39 6.69 -5.44
N GLY A 346 5.84 5.48 -5.50
CA GLY A 346 6.59 4.23 -5.66
C GLY A 346 7.28 3.73 -4.40
N ARG A 347 7.20 4.44 -3.26
CA ARG A 347 7.91 4.07 -2.03
C ARG A 347 7.11 3.16 -1.09
N GLY A 348 5.93 2.70 -1.50
CA GLY A 348 5.05 1.89 -0.65
C GLY A 348 5.69 0.61 -0.13
N THR A 349 6.35 -0.16 -0.99
CA THR A 349 7.10 -1.37 -0.59
C THR A 349 8.17 -1.08 0.45
N ASP A 350 8.90 0.03 0.30
CA ASP A 350 9.95 0.44 1.23
C ASP A 350 9.38 0.82 2.60
N ARG A 351 8.25 1.54 2.62
CA ARG A 351 7.50 1.87 3.83
C ARG A 351 7.03 0.63 4.56
N VAL A 352 6.35 -0.29 3.86
CA VAL A 352 5.81 -1.53 4.45
C VAL A 352 6.95 -2.36 5.05
N ALA A 353 8.00 -2.64 4.26
CA ALA A 353 9.15 -3.41 4.72
C ALA A 353 9.89 -2.71 5.88
N GLY A 354 10.00 -1.38 5.83
CA GLY A 354 10.58 -0.56 6.90
C GLY A 354 9.81 -0.72 8.21
N ILE A 355 8.47 -0.64 8.17
CA ILE A 355 7.59 -0.83 9.34
C ILE A 355 7.74 -2.23 9.92
N MET A 356 7.76 -3.26 9.07
CA MET A 356 7.94 -4.66 9.51
C MET A 356 9.31 -4.89 10.15
N ALA A 357 10.35 -4.20 9.67
CA ALA A 357 11.72 -4.35 10.15
C ALA A 357 12.03 -3.57 11.44
N LEU A 358 11.10 -2.72 11.92
CA LEU A 358 11.30 -1.96 13.15
C LEU A 358 11.52 -2.86 14.36
N ARG A 359 12.50 -2.48 15.19
CA ARG A 359 12.83 -3.13 16.46
C ARG A 359 12.99 -2.05 17.53
N HIS A 360 12.95 -2.44 18.80
CA HIS A 360 13.07 -1.47 19.89
C HIS A 360 14.43 -0.77 19.95
N GLU A 361 15.45 -1.33 19.28
CA GLU A 361 16.79 -0.76 19.12
C GLU A 361 16.94 0.08 17.85
N THR A 362 15.91 0.16 17.00
CA THR A 362 15.97 0.96 15.77
C THR A 362 16.36 2.39 16.11
N ARG A 363 17.40 2.88 15.43
CA ARG A 363 17.90 4.24 15.62
C ARG A 363 16.93 5.23 15.01
N LEU A 364 16.54 6.21 15.81
CA LEU A 364 15.59 7.25 15.42
C LEU A 364 16.24 8.63 15.42
N THR A 365 15.93 9.42 14.40
CA THR A 365 16.31 10.83 14.29
C THR A 365 15.07 11.69 14.35
N ALA A 366 15.23 12.96 14.73
CA ALA A 366 14.15 13.93 14.76
C ALA A 366 14.53 15.12 13.88
N ARG A 367 13.63 15.49 12.96
CA ARG A 367 13.73 16.69 12.12
C ARG A 367 12.54 17.60 12.38
N LEU A 368 12.69 18.91 12.11
CA LEU A 368 11.55 19.81 12.12
C LEU A 368 10.53 19.41 11.04
N ALA A 369 9.26 19.58 11.36
CA ALA A 369 8.17 19.41 10.41
C ALA A 369 8.25 20.45 9.28
N ARG A 370 7.84 20.04 8.10
CA ARG A 370 7.75 20.82 6.87
C ARG A 370 6.28 20.97 6.47
N VAL A 371 6.00 21.86 5.53
CA VAL A 371 4.62 22.05 5.01
C VAL A 371 4.05 20.72 4.48
N ASP A 372 4.87 19.92 3.81
CA ASP A 372 4.47 18.64 3.23
C ASP A 372 4.12 17.56 4.29
N ASP A 373 4.45 17.78 5.58
CA ASP A 373 4.08 16.86 6.66
C ASP A 373 2.63 17.07 7.18
N GLU A 374 1.90 18.08 6.66
CA GLU A 374 0.55 18.45 7.12
C GLU A 374 -0.41 17.26 7.18
N ALA A 375 -0.54 16.54 6.07
CA ALA A 375 -1.44 15.40 5.93
C ALA A 375 -1.04 14.23 6.83
N LEU A 376 0.27 14.00 6.99
CA LEU A 376 0.82 12.96 7.85
C LEU A 376 0.50 13.22 9.33
N ILE A 377 0.71 14.46 9.78
CA ILE A 377 0.41 14.87 11.15
C ILE A 377 -1.08 14.80 11.42
N LEU A 378 -1.93 15.24 10.47
CA LEU A 378 -3.38 15.13 10.60
C LEU A 378 -3.81 13.67 10.78
N ARG A 379 -3.28 12.77 9.95
CA ARG A 379 -3.56 11.33 10.02
C ARG A 379 -3.22 10.75 11.38
N TRP A 380 -2.03 11.04 11.91
CA TRP A 380 -1.63 10.58 13.24
C TRP A 380 -2.45 11.20 14.37
N ALA A 381 -2.81 12.48 14.22
CA ALA A 381 -3.64 13.14 15.21
C ALA A 381 -5.03 12.50 15.26
N ASN A 382 -5.66 12.25 14.10
CA ASN A 382 -7.02 11.72 13.99
C ASN A 382 -7.16 10.21 14.18
N ASP A 383 -6.07 9.48 14.34
CA ASP A 383 -6.14 8.07 14.70
C ASP A 383 -7.04 7.84 15.95
N PRO A 384 -7.92 6.82 15.95
CA PRO A 384 -8.91 6.63 17.02
C PRO A 384 -8.31 6.52 18.43
N LEU A 385 -7.16 5.85 18.57
CA LEU A 385 -6.50 5.71 19.86
C LEU A 385 -5.84 7.03 20.30
N ALA A 386 -5.24 7.76 19.35
CA ALA A 386 -4.68 9.09 19.60
C ALA A 386 -5.78 10.07 20.04
N ARG A 387 -6.94 10.08 19.35
CA ARG A 387 -8.12 10.87 19.74
C ARG A 387 -8.66 10.48 21.12
N ARG A 388 -8.81 9.18 21.40
CA ARG A 388 -9.25 8.70 22.72
C ARG A 388 -8.36 9.19 23.86
N ASN A 389 -7.04 9.21 23.62
CA ASN A 389 -6.06 9.64 24.61
C ASN A 389 -5.85 11.17 24.63
N ALA A 390 -6.32 11.91 23.63
CA ALA A 390 -6.28 13.36 23.58
C ALA A 390 -7.30 14.00 24.54
N PHE A 391 -7.00 15.21 25.02
CA PHE A 391 -7.93 15.95 25.89
C PHE A 391 -9.23 16.37 25.18
N ASN A 392 -9.17 16.59 23.86
CA ASN A 392 -10.34 16.70 23.01
C ASN A 392 -10.40 15.46 22.08
N PRO A 393 -11.37 14.54 22.28
CA PRO A 393 -11.47 13.32 21.50
C PRO A 393 -12.15 13.52 20.13
N ALA A 394 -12.69 14.70 19.83
CA ALA A 394 -13.30 14.96 18.53
C ALA A 394 -12.27 14.82 17.40
N ALA A 395 -12.74 14.29 16.26
CA ALA A 395 -11.97 14.29 15.03
C ALA A 395 -11.63 15.74 14.65
N ILE A 396 -10.39 15.96 14.23
CA ILE A 396 -9.90 17.25 13.75
C ILE A 396 -10.32 17.39 12.29
N ASP A 397 -11.06 18.44 12.01
CA ASP A 397 -11.41 18.84 10.64
C ASP A 397 -10.14 19.20 9.83
N PRO A 398 -10.01 18.76 8.56
CA PRO A 398 -8.85 19.05 7.74
C PRO A 398 -8.55 20.55 7.52
N ASP A 399 -9.56 21.38 7.31
CA ASP A 399 -9.36 22.82 7.06
C ASP A 399 -8.94 23.53 8.35
N GLY A 400 -9.58 23.17 9.47
CA GLY A 400 -9.17 23.60 10.81
C GLY A 400 -7.74 23.20 11.15
N HIS A 401 -7.35 21.96 10.83
CA HIS A 401 -5.97 21.48 11.01
C HIS A 401 -4.98 22.25 10.17
N ARG A 402 -5.27 22.48 8.89
CA ARG A 402 -4.41 23.25 7.98
C ARG A 402 -4.12 24.64 8.53
N ALA A 403 -5.16 25.37 8.92
CA ALA A 403 -5.02 26.71 9.49
C ALA A 403 -4.18 26.69 10.78
N TRP A 404 -4.41 25.72 11.66
CA TRP A 404 -3.61 25.53 12.88
C TRP A 404 -2.14 25.21 12.57
N PHE A 405 -1.89 24.23 11.70
CA PHE A 405 -0.55 23.75 11.38
C PHE A 405 0.29 24.86 10.75
N HIS A 406 -0.27 25.59 9.78
CA HIS A 406 0.42 26.70 9.12
C HIS A 406 0.70 27.85 10.09
N LYS A 407 -0.22 28.15 11.00
CA LYS A 407 0.02 29.13 12.08
C LYS A 407 1.19 28.71 12.96
N ARG A 408 1.28 27.42 13.34
CA ARG A 408 2.37 26.90 14.19
C ARG A 408 3.71 26.86 13.48
N LEU A 409 3.76 26.53 12.19
CA LEU A 409 5.00 26.59 11.40
C LEU A 409 5.56 28.02 11.28
N ARG A 410 4.69 29.04 11.39
CA ARG A 410 5.09 30.46 11.38
C ARG A 410 5.50 31.01 12.74
N ASP A 411 5.47 30.18 13.79
CA ASP A 411 5.83 30.54 15.17
C ASP A 411 6.99 29.66 15.68
N PRO A 412 8.22 29.82 15.15
CA PRO A 412 9.36 28.96 15.50
C PRO A 412 9.87 29.15 16.94
N ASP A 413 9.47 30.26 17.59
CA ASP A 413 9.87 30.62 18.96
C ASP A 413 8.86 30.12 20.00
N GLY A 414 7.58 30.00 19.64
CA GLY A 414 6.52 29.48 20.50
C GLY A 414 6.11 28.03 20.23
N CYS A 415 6.42 27.47 19.06
CA CYS A 415 6.03 26.10 18.71
C CYS A 415 7.07 25.38 17.84
N ARG A 416 7.40 24.14 18.22
CA ARG A 416 8.31 23.28 17.47
C ARG A 416 7.73 21.89 17.32
N ILE A 417 7.42 21.52 16.09
CA ILE A 417 6.90 20.20 15.74
C ILE A 417 8.04 19.40 15.11
N TYR A 418 8.36 18.26 15.70
CA TYR A 418 9.35 17.33 15.18
C TYR A 418 8.67 16.11 14.57
N ILE A 419 9.10 15.73 13.38
CA ILE A 419 8.87 14.41 12.81
C ILE A 419 10.02 13.52 13.25
N VAL A 420 9.68 12.38 13.86
CA VAL A 420 10.64 11.36 14.24
C VAL A 420 10.62 10.25 13.21
N GLU A 421 11.78 9.95 12.66
CA GLU A 421 11.94 9.03 11.54
C GLU A 421 13.11 8.07 11.77
N THR A 422 13.11 6.96 11.05
CA THR A 422 14.25 6.04 11.01
C THR A 422 15.42 6.66 10.24
N GLU A 423 16.60 6.04 10.31
CA GLU A 423 17.75 6.46 9.50
C GLU A 423 17.51 6.41 7.99
N HIS A 424 16.54 5.62 7.53
CA HIS A 424 16.11 5.53 6.14
C HIS A 424 14.97 6.51 5.79
N GLY A 425 14.61 7.42 6.69
CA GLY A 425 13.61 8.46 6.44
C GLY A 425 12.16 7.98 6.49
N LEU A 426 11.89 6.78 7.04
CA LEU A 426 10.52 6.35 7.36
C LEU A 426 10.02 7.12 8.59
N PRO A 427 9.01 7.99 8.47
CA PRO A 427 8.43 8.69 9.61
C PRO A 427 7.59 7.72 10.46
N ILE A 428 7.75 7.77 11.78
CA ILE A 428 7.09 6.85 12.71
C ILE A 428 6.25 7.57 13.78
N GLY A 429 6.30 8.89 13.83
CA GLY A 429 5.47 9.72 14.69
C GLY A 429 5.95 11.15 14.79
N GLN A 430 5.28 11.94 15.64
CA GLN A 430 5.58 13.35 15.88
C GLN A 430 5.70 13.67 17.36
N VAL A 431 6.47 14.70 17.67
CA VAL A 431 6.55 15.33 18.99
C VAL A 431 6.48 16.85 18.82
N ARG A 432 5.49 17.47 19.45
CA ARG A 432 5.31 18.93 19.49
C ARG A 432 5.71 19.46 20.86
N PHE A 433 6.52 20.51 20.85
CA PHE A 433 6.83 21.35 21.99
C PHE A 433 6.15 22.69 21.79
N GLU A 434 5.32 23.11 22.74
CA GLU A 434 4.57 24.36 22.67
C GLU A 434 4.81 25.19 23.94
N LEU A 435 5.24 26.43 23.76
CA LEU A 435 5.52 27.34 24.87
C LEU A 435 4.22 27.79 25.55
N SER A 436 4.26 27.82 26.87
CA SER A 436 3.21 28.31 27.77
C SER A 436 3.86 28.98 28.97
N ASP A 437 3.06 29.59 29.85
CA ASP A 437 3.54 30.41 30.96
C ASP A 437 4.52 29.66 31.90
N ASP A 438 4.29 28.35 32.09
CA ASP A 438 5.08 27.51 32.99
C ASP A 438 6.24 26.78 32.28
N GLY A 439 6.46 27.02 30.98
CA GLY A 439 7.46 26.33 30.14
C GLY A 439 6.85 25.63 28.93
N TRP A 440 7.47 24.54 28.48
CA TRP A 440 7.16 23.89 27.21
C TRP A 440 6.30 22.63 27.38
N THR A 441 5.07 22.65 26.87
CA THR A 441 4.18 21.50 26.85
C THR A 441 4.56 20.51 25.75
N ILE A 442 4.63 19.22 26.08
CA ILE A 442 4.88 18.11 25.15
C ILE A 442 3.54 17.47 24.75
N ASP A 443 3.33 17.37 23.45
CA ASP A 443 2.32 16.51 22.82
C ASP A 443 3.03 15.56 21.85
N TYR A 444 2.65 14.29 21.79
CA TYR A 444 3.26 13.36 20.83
C TYR A 444 2.28 12.28 20.39
N ALA A 445 2.50 11.79 19.17
CA ALA A 445 1.75 10.68 18.60
C ALA A 445 2.69 9.73 17.86
N LEU A 446 2.50 8.43 18.06
CA LEU A 446 3.09 7.37 17.24
C LEU A 446 2.12 6.98 16.14
N ASP A 447 2.67 6.68 14.95
CA ASP A 447 1.92 6.02 13.89
C ASP A 447 1.30 4.71 14.43
N ALA A 448 0.04 4.44 14.07
CA ALA A 448 -0.66 3.23 14.49
C ALA A 448 0.09 1.96 14.11
N SER A 449 0.75 1.96 12.95
CA SER A 449 1.50 0.82 12.41
C SER A 449 2.74 0.43 13.21
N VAL A 450 3.23 1.30 14.11
CA VAL A 450 4.45 1.07 14.89
C VAL A 450 4.19 0.92 16.40
N ARG A 451 2.92 0.89 16.82
CA ARG A 451 2.54 0.74 18.23
C ARG A 451 2.81 -0.68 18.73
N GLY A 452 2.90 -0.83 20.05
CA GLY A 452 3.27 -2.11 20.68
C GLY A 452 4.74 -2.50 20.52
N GLN A 453 5.51 -1.83 19.65
CA GLN A 453 6.92 -2.14 19.37
C GLN A 453 7.91 -1.50 20.37
N LYS A 454 7.42 -0.97 21.49
CA LYS A 454 8.21 -0.29 22.55
C LYS A 454 9.03 0.92 22.07
N LEU A 455 8.64 1.55 20.96
CA LEU A 455 9.34 2.69 20.36
C LEU A 455 9.02 4.06 20.99
N GLY A 456 8.00 4.17 21.84
CA GLY A 456 7.56 5.48 22.36
C GLY A 456 8.60 6.23 23.18
N ALA A 457 9.39 5.52 23.99
CA ALA A 457 10.49 6.14 24.74
C ALA A 457 11.60 6.64 23.81
N ASN A 458 11.97 5.84 22.80
CA ASN A 458 12.99 6.22 21.82
C ASN A 458 12.52 7.42 20.99
N LEU A 459 11.24 7.44 20.59
CA LEU A 459 10.65 8.52 19.82
C LEU A 459 10.74 9.85 20.59
N LEU A 460 10.26 9.86 21.84
CA LEU A 460 10.30 11.07 22.66
C LEU A 460 11.74 11.46 23.01
N GLN A 461 12.63 10.50 23.28
CA GLN A 461 14.04 10.77 23.53
C GLN A 461 14.73 11.45 22.35
N SER A 462 14.52 10.98 21.12
CA SER A 462 15.11 11.60 19.93
C SER A 462 14.62 13.04 19.72
N ALA A 463 13.34 13.30 19.94
CA ALA A 463 12.80 14.65 19.88
C ALA A 463 13.34 15.56 20.99
N LEU A 464 13.44 15.08 22.22
CA LEU A 464 14.04 15.81 23.35
C LEU A 464 15.50 16.19 23.07
N HIS A 465 16.29 15.26 22.51
CA HIS A 465 17.66 15.55 22.10
C HIS A 465 17.72 16.64 21.02
N ALA A 466 16.85 16.58 19.99
CA ALA A 466 16.80 17.60 18.96
C ALA A 466 16.37 18.98 19.50
N PHE A 467 15.36 19.01 20.37
CA PHE A 467 14.85 20.23 21.00
C PHE A 467 15.89 20.89 21.91
N ARG A 468 16.59 20.12 22.75
CA ARG A 468 17.62 20.59 23.68
C ARG A 468 18.79 21.28 22.98
N ARG A 469 19.12 20.90 21.74
CA ARG A 469 20.19 21.55 20.96
C ARG A 469 19.92 23.03 20.71
N SER A 470 18.66 23.40 20.63
CA SER A 470 18.19 24.75 20.38
C SER A 470 17.62 25.48 21.60
N MET A 471 17.11 24.75 22.59
CA MET A 471 16.47 25.30 23.79
C MET A 471 17.11 24.69 25.05
N ARG A 472 18.33 25.15 25.38
CA ARG A 472 19.05 24.67 26.58
C ARG A 472 18.40 25.21 27.85
N GLY A 473 18.26 24.38 28.88
CA GLY A 473 17.67 24.79 30.16
C GLY A 473 16.16 24.96 30.11
N ALA A 474 15.49 24.50 29.05
CA ALA A 474 14.04 24.57 28.95
C ALA A 474 13.39 23.61 29.95
N LEU A 475 12.43 24.12 30.72
CA LEU A 475 11.52 23.28 31.49
C LEU A 475 10.46 22.73 30.54
N VAL A 476 10.39 21.40 30.44
CA VAL A 476 9.39 20.71 29.62
C VAL A 476 8.44 19.91 30.49
N PHE A 477 7.19 19.82 30.08
CA PHE A 477 6.19 19.00 30.76
C PHE A 477 5.20 18.31 29.82
N GLY A 478 4.81 17.09 30.17
CA GLY A 478 3.77 16.32 29.50
C GLY A 478 2.56 16.17 30.40
N ARG A 479 1.36 16.46 29.87
CA ARG A 479 0.10 16.20 30.56
C ARG A 479 -0.49 14.90 30.04
N VAL A 480 -0.71 13.93 30.92
CA VAL A 480 -1.18 12.58 30.55
C VAL A 480 -2.43 12.22 31.33
N LYS A 481 -3.45 11.69 30.64
CA LYS A 481 -4.64 11.14 31.31
C LYS A 481 -4.24 9.98 32.22
N ALA A 482 -4.93 9.82 33.34
CA ALA A 482 -4.59 8.82 34.36
C ALA A 482 -4.63 7.37 33.82
N ASP A 483 -5.54 7.10 32.90
CA ASP A 483 -5.78 5.81 32.23
C ASP A 483 -4.80 5.52 31.07
N ASN A 484 -4.08 6.53 30.56
CA ASN A 484 -3.06 6.35 29.52
C ASN A 484 -1.73 5.82 30.09
N ARG A 485 -1.77 4.58 30.56
CA ARG A 485 -0.63 3.84 31.12
C ARG A 485 0.59 3.78 30.19
N PRO A 486 0.45 3.58 28.85
CA PRO A 486 1.59 3.58 27.94
C PRO A 486 2.38 4.89 27.96
N SER A 487 1.70 6.05 27.89
CA SER A 487 2.38 7.34 27.89
C SER A 487 3.03 7.67 29.23
N ARG A 488 2.39 7.29 30.35
CA ARG A 488 2.97 7.41 31.70
C ARG A 488 4.31 6.68 31.81
N ASN A 489 4.33 5.41 31.39
CA ASN A 489 5.55 4.60 31.40
C ASN A 489 6.67 5.21 30.55
N VAL A 490 6.33 5.88 29.43
CA VAL A 490 7.30 6.58 28.59
C VAL A 490 7.96 7.75 29.34
N PHE A 491 7.17 8.62 29.97
CA PHE A 491 7.71 9.75 30.73
C PHE A 491 8.56 9.29 31.92
N GLU A 492 8.09 8.30 32.68
CA GLU A 492 8.81 7.73 33.83
C GLU A 492 10.15 7.12 33.41
N ARG A 493 10.17 6.33 32.33
CA ARG A 493 11.41 5.74 31.78
C ARG A 493 12.40 6.80 31.30
N LEU A 494 11.92 7.96 30.87
CA LEU A 494 12.76 9.09 30.44
C LEU A 494 13.10 10.03 31.61
N GLY A 495 12.89 9.62 32.86
CA GLY A 495 13.33 10.36 34.04
C GLY A 495 12.57 11.66 34.27
N PHE A 496 11.31 11.75 33.84
CA PHE A 496 10.43 12.83 34.25
C PHE A 496 9.88 12.58 35.65
N THR A 497 9.72 13.65 36.43
CA THR A 497 9.10 13.61 37.76
C THR A 497 7.61 13.83 37.63
N ALA A 498 6.80 12.94 38.22
CA ALA A 498 5.35 13.07 38.24
C ALA A 498 4.89 14.01 39.37
N GLU A 499 3.95 14.90 39.06
CA GLU A 499 3.26 15.76 40.02
C GLU A 499 1.74 15.61 39.86
N ALA A 500 1.03 15.54 40.98
CA ALA A 500 -0.43 15.46 40.99
C ALA A 500 -1.02 16.85 40.77
N GLY A 501 -1.79 17.04 39.70
CA GLY A 501 -2.47 18.30 39.41
C GLY A 501 -3.91 18.08 38.97
N GLY A 502 -4.89 18.42 39.82
CA GLY A 502 -6.29 18.60 39.42
C GLY A 502 -6.94 17.47 38.62
N GLY A 503 -6.66 16.20 38.96
CA GLY A 503 -7.20 15.02 38.26
C GLY A 503 -6.36 14.55 37.04
N GLN A 504 -5.22 15.18 36.78
CA GLN A 504 -4.27 14.84 35.72
C GLN A 504 -2.89 14.50 36.32
N LEU A 505 -2.09 13.73 35.57
CA LEU A 505 -0.68 13.52 35.88
C LEU A 505 0.16 14.45 35.02
N VAL A 506 0.93 15.32 35.67
CA VAL A 506 1.88 16.22 35.02
C VAL A 506 3.27 15.65 35.21
N TYR A 507 3.96 15.37 34.11
CA TYR A 507 5.35 14.91 34.12
C TYR A 507 6.25 16.07 33.74
N ARG A 508 7.23 16.43 34.57
CA ARG A 508 8.16 17.54 34.30
C ARG A 508 9.63 17.12 34.27
N ARG A 509 10.42 17.80 33.45
CA ARG A 509 11.88 17.62 33.37
C ARG A 509 12.56 18.90 32.90
N LEU A 510 13.72 19.22 33.48
CA LEU A 510 14.61 20.27 32.98
C LEU A 510 15.56 19.67 31.93
N LEU A 511 15.67 20.30 30.76
CA LEU A 511 16.53 19.83 29.67
C LEU A 511 17.93 20.42 29.68
#